data_AF-A0A2G6F7R4-F1
#
_entry.id   AF-A0A2G6F7R4-F1
#
_cell.length_a   1.000
_cell.length_b   1.000
_cell.length_c   1.000
_cell.angle_alpha   90.00
_cell.angle_beta   90.00
_cell.angle_gamma   90.00
#
_symmetry.space_group_name_H-M   'P 1'
#
loop_
_entity.id
_entity.type
_entity.pdbx_description
1 polymer ?
#
loop_
_entity_poly.entity_id
_entity_poly.type
_entity_poly.pdbx_seq_one_letter_code
_entity_poly.pdbx_strand_id
1 'polypeptide(L)'
;MQQSANKFDLNINDIKTFDIKEYIFKVLSHWKLFLTMLILGLIVAFYVNMHKERIYELDSIITVKEEQNPLFTSSTNIAFNWGGPSDKVETIKTILTSRTHNEKVVKELQYYLEYLKDGRFRMEDVYGKTPFTVILDTNAYQIINVPIKLSFKNNDNVTV
;
A
#
# COMPACT_ATOMS: atom_id res chain seq x y z
N MET A 1 -39.42 -66.04 -12.06
CA MET A 1 -39.33 -65.76 -10.61
C MET A 1 -37.86 -65.63 -10.26
N GLN A 2 -37.34 -64.40 -10.09
CA GLN A 2 -37.25 -63.68 -8.80
C GLN A 2 -35.94 -64.10 -8.08
N GLN A 3 -35.01 -63.26 -7.61
CA GLN A 3 -34.87 -61.81 -7.43
C GLN A 3 -33.36 -61.57 -7.17
N SER A 4 -32.77 -60.54 -7.76
CA SER A 4 -32.33 -59.29 -7.12
C SER A 4 -30.97 -59.31 -6.43
N ALA A 5 -30.11 -58.41 -6.92
CA ALA A 5 -28.91 -57.90 -6.27
C ALA A 5 -29.17 -57.42 -4.84
N ASN A 6 -28.18 -57.58 -3.96
CA ASN A 6 -27.75 -56.64 -2.91
C ASN A 6 -26.66 -57.25 -2.01
N LYS A 7 -25.49 -56.62 -1.95
CA LYS A 7 -24.72 -56.32 -0.72
C LYS A 7 -23.34 -55.72 -1.05
N PHE A 8 -23.32 -54.44 -1.40
CA PHE A 8 -22.23 -53.59 -0.92
C PHE A 8 -22.67 -53.10 0.46
N ASP A 9 -22.41 -53.88 1.50
CA ASP A 9 -22.50 -53.40 2.87
C ASP A 9 -21.29 -52.51 3.12
N LEU A 10 -21.36 -51.24 2.70
CA LEU A 10 -20.46 -50.23 3.25
C LEU A 10 -20.84 -50.07 4.73
N ASN A 11 -19.99 -50.57 5.60
CA ASN A 11 -20.14 -50.41 7.05
C ASN A 11 -20.02 -48.91 7.39
N ILE A 12 -21.16 -48.25 7.55
CA ILE A 12 -21.24 -46.81 7.88
C ILE A 12 -20.68 -46.54 9.30
N ASN A 13 -20.37 -47.58 10.10
CA ASN A 13 -19.71 -47.42 11.40
C ASN A 13 -18.20 -47.17 11.30
N ASP A 14 -17.59 -47.23 10.10
CA ASP A 14 -16.20 -46.80 9.87
C ASP A 14 -16.07 -45.28 9.63
N ILE A 15 -17.16 -44.51 9.77
CA ILE A 15 -17.06 -43.06 9.94
C ILE A 15 -16.49 -42.84 11.34
N LYS A 16 -15.16 -42.84 11.46
CA LYS A 16 -14.45 -42.38 12.66
C LYS A 16 -14.91 -40.96 12.95
N THR A 17 -15.87 -40.83 13.87
CA THR A 17 -16.28 -39.54 14.43
C THR A 17 -15.02 -38.85 14.93
N PHE A 18 -14.77 -37.64 14.43
CA PHE A 18 -13.58 -36.87 14.78
C PHE A 18 -13.61 -36.52 16.26
N ASP A 19 -12.82 -37.23 17.07
CA ASP A 19 -12.77 -37.04 18.51
C ASP A 19 -11.72 -35.98 18.87
N ILE A 20 -12.19 -34.73 19.00
CA ILE A 20 -11.36 -33.54 19.27
C ILE A 20 -10.48 -33.73 20.51
N LYS A 21 -11.00 -34.42 21.53
CA LYS A 21 -10.30 -34.63 22.79
C LYS A 21 -9.06 -35.48 22.59
N GLU A 22 -9.16 -36.57 21.84
CA GLU A 22 -8.03 -37.47 21.56
C GLU A 22 -6.92 -36.75 20.78
N TYR A 23 -7.31 -35.90 19.83
CA TYR A 23 -6.37 -35.09 19.06
C TYR A 23 -5.59 -34.10 19.93
N ILE A 24 -6.27 -33.41 20.85
CA ILE A 24 -5.62 -32.45 21.77
C ILE A 24 -4.57 -33.16 22.65
N PHE A 25 -4.88 -34.33 23.22
CA PHE A 25 -3.91 -35.09 24.01
C PHE A 25 -2.71 -35.56 23.19
N LYS A 26 -2.91 -35.93 21.92
CA LYS A 26 -1.81 -36.28 20.99
C LYS A 26 -0.91 -35.08 20.68
N VAL A 27 -1.47 -33.90 20.51
CA VAL A 27 -0.70 -32.65 20.31
C VAL A 27 0.08 -32.28 21.57
N LEU A 28 -0.55 -32.33 22.74
CA LEU A 28 0.13 -32.09 24.02
C LEU A 28 1.22 -33.11 24.31
N SER A 29 1.06 -34.37 23.89
CA SER A 29 2.10 -35.39 24.02
C SER A 29 3.39 -35.01 23.27
N HIS A 30 3.27 -34.30 22.14
CA HIS A 30 4.40 -33.84 21.32
C HIS A 30 4.77 -32.36 21.55
N TRP A 31 4.49 -31.81 22.74
CA TRP A 31 4.68 -30.39 23.06
C TRP A 31 6.07 -29.83 22.73
N LYS A 32 7.14 -30.65 22.80
CA LYS A 32 8.51 -30.24 22.44
C LYS A 32 8.65 -29.89 20.96
N LEU A 33 8.06 -30.68 20.06
CA LEU A 33 8.07 -30.41 18.62
C LEU A 33 7.27 -29.16 18.31
N PHE A 34 6.13 -28.99 18.98
CA PHE A 34 5.31 -27.79 18.85
C PHE A 34 6.07 -26.53 19.27
N LEU A 35 6.74 -26.56 20.44
CA LEU A 35 7.55 -25.43 20.91
C LEU A 35 8.71 -25.12 19.97
N THR A 36 9.36 -26.15 19.42
CA THR A 36 10.45 -25.99 18.45
C THR A 36 9.97 -25.28 17.19
N MET A 37 8.84 -25.71 16.63
CA MET A 37 8.24 -25.07 15.46
C MET A 37 7.77 -23.64 15.75
N LEU A 38 7.25 -23.38 16.95
CA LEU A 38 6.88 -22.04 17.39
C LEU A 38 8.09 -21.10 17.40
N ILE A 39 9.21 -21.53 18.00
CA ILE A 39 10.45 -20.75 18.03
C ILE A 39 10.96 -20.49 16.61
N LEU A 40 10.99 -21.53 15.77
CA LEU A 40 11.45 -21.41 14.38
C LEU A 40 10.57 -20.44 13.58
N GLY A 41 9.25 -20.51 13.76
CA GLY A 41 8.30 -19.57 13.16
C GLY A 41 8.55 -18.12 13.60
N LEU A 42 8.82 -17.89 14.89
CA LEU A 42 9.15 -16.55 15.40
C LEU A 42 10.47 -16.02 14.83
N ILE A 43 11.49 -16.86 14.69
CA ILE A 43 12.77 -16.48 14.08
C ILE A 43 12.56 -16.04 12.63
N VAL A 44 11.80 -16.82 11.85
CA VAL A 44 11.49 -16.48 10.45
C VAL A 44 10.68 -15.19 10.38
N ALA A 45 9.64 -15.05 11.20
CA ALA A 45 8.81 -13.84 11.23
C ALA A 45 9.63 -12.60 11.62
N PHE A 46 10.52 -12.70 12.60
CA PHE A 46 11.43 -11.63 13.00
C PHE A 46 12.35 -11.24 11.84
N TYR A 47 12.94 -12.22 11.16
CA TYR A 47 13.82 -11.98 10.02
C TYR A 47 13.08 -11.26 8.88
N VAL A 48 11.88 -11.70 8.52
CA VAL A 48 11.06 -11.07 7.48
C VAL A 48 10.67 -9.65 7.88
N ASN A 49 10.22 -9.43 9.11
CA ASN A 49 9.81 -8.11 9.59
C ASN A 49 10.96 -7.11 9.60
N MET A 50 12.20 -7.55 9.90
CA MET A 50 13.37 -6.70 9.87
C MET A 50 13.73 -6.24 8.44
N HIS A 51 13.50 -7.09 7.43
CA HIS A 51 13.83 -6.80 6.03
C HIS A 51 12.70 -6.15 5.25
N LYS A 52 11.47 -6.10 5.78
CA LYS A 52 10.33 -5.49 5.10
C LYS A 52 10.37 -3.95 5.15
N GLU A 53 10.06 -3.32 4.03
CA GLU A 53 9.97 -1.86 3.93
C GLU A 53 8.72 -1.32 4.61
N ARG A 54 8.84 -0.14 5.24
CA ARG A 54 7.70 0.56 5.84
C ARG A 54 7.01 1.35 4.74
N ILE A 55 5.81 0.93 4.38
CA ILE A 55 4.95 1.67 3.45
C ILE A 55 4.18 2.69 4.28
N TYR A 56 4.29 3.97 3.91
CA TYR A 56 3.57 5.07 4.52
C TYR A 56 2.48 5.54 3.56
N GLU A 57 1.26 5.68 4.07
CA GLU A 57 0.11 6.20 3.34
C GLU A 57 -0.39 7.47 4.03
N LEU A 58 -0.74 8.47 3.24
CA LEU A 58 -1.24 9.76 3.72
C LEU A 58 -2.60 10.03 3.08
N ASP A 59 -3.63 10.09 3.90
CA ASP A 59 -4.99 10.43 3.49
C ASP A 59 -5.36 11.84 3.94
N SER A 60 -6.06 12.58 3.08
CA SER A 60 -6.58 13.91 3.37
C SER A 60 -7.99 14.09 2.81
N ILE A 61 -8.86 14.73 3.59
CA ILE A 61 -10.24 15.04 3.19
C ILE A 61 -10.34 16.55 2.94
N ILE A 62 -10.72 16.92 1.72
CA ILE A 62 -10.92 18.31 1.31
C ILE A 62 -12.42 18.58 1.26
N THR A 63 -12.89 19.56 2.05
CA THR A 63 -14.29 20.02 2.01
C THR A 63 -14.39 21.32 1.24
N VAL A 64 -15.19 21.34 0.17
CA VAL A 64 -15.48 22.55 -0.62
C VAL A 64 -16.89 23.01 -0.29
N LYS A 65 -17.04 24.27 0.11
CA LYS A 65 -18.34 24.92 0.30
C LYS A 65 -18.52 26.00 -0.75
N GLU A 66 -19.70 26.03 -1.36
CA GLU A 66 -20.09 27.13 -2.23
C GLU A 66 -20.86 28.16 -1.39
N GLU A 67 -20.41 29.41 -1.41
CA GLU A 67 -21.14 30.51 -0.79
C GLU A 67 -22.19 31.06 -1.78
N GLN A 68 -23.45 31.06 -1.36
CA GLN A 68 -24.52 31.66 -2.14
C GLN A 68 -24.60 33.16 -1.81
N ASN A 69 -24.46 34.01 -2.83
CA ASN A 69 -24.47 35.46 -2.63
C ASN A 69 -25.89 35.92 -2.20
N PRO A 70 -26.03 36.55 -1.02
CA PRO A 70 -27.34 36.96 -0.47
C PRO A 70 -28.06 38.03 -1.31
N LEU A 71 -27.35 38.74 -2.19
CA LEU A 71 -27.92 39.77 -3.07
C LEU A 71 -28.75 39.20 -4.25
N PHE A 72 -28.68 37.89 -4.52
CA PHE A 72 -29.44 37.22 -5.59
C PHE A 72 -30.77 36.60 -5.12
N THR A 73 -31.22 36.91 -3.90
CA THR A 73 -32.44 36.35 -3.28
C THR A 73 -33.73 37.15 -3.56
N SER A 74 -33.69 38.14 -4.45
CA SER A 74 -34.78 39.09 -4.66
C SER A 74 -36.00 38.46 -5.39
N SER A 75 -37.03 38.18 -4.59
CA SER A 75 -38.48 38.09 -4.86
C SER A 75 -39.07 37.19 -5.95
N THR A 76 -38.30 36.64 -6.90
CA THR A 76 -38.85 35.70 -7.91
C THR A 76 -37.79 34.71 -8.41
N ASN A 77 -37.05 34.10 -7.49
CA ASN A 77 -36.02 33.12 -7.83
C ASN A 77 -36.49 31.71 -7.46
N ILE A 78 -37.18 31.03 -8.39
CA ILE A 78 -37.39 29.58 -8.28
C ILE A 78 -36.07 28.92 -8.68
N ALA A 79 -35.09 28.99 -7.78
CA ALA A 79 -33.84 28.27 -7.91
C ALA A 79 -34.13 26.79 -7.64
N PHE A 80 -34.26 26.04 -8.73
CA PHE A 80 -34.46 24.60 -8.69
C PHE A 80 -33.14 23.93 -8.30
N ASN A 81 -32.90 23.78 -6.99
CA ASN A 81 -31.84 22.96 -6.45
C ASN A 81 -32.22 21.47 -6.62
N TRP A 82 -32.20 20.96 -7.86
CA TRP A 82 -32.29 19.52 -8.11
C TRP A 82 -31.04 18.87 -7.51
N GLY A 83 -31.24 17.86 -6.66
CA GLY A 83 -30.18 17.28 -5.83
C GLY A 83 -28.96 16.84 -6.65
N GLY A 84 -27.77 17.27 -6.21
CA GLY A 84 -26.49 16.97 -6.84
C GLY A 84 -25.41 17.95 -6.35
N PRO A 85 -24.12 17.63 -6.53
CA PRO A 85 -23.05 18.61 -6.33
C PRO A 85 -23.18 19.74 -7.37
N SER A 86 -22.86 20.96 -6.98
CA SER A 86 -22.78 22.10 -7.91
C SER A 86 -21.66 21.87 -8.94
N ASP A 87 -21.87 22.35 -10.18
CA ASP A 87 -20.88 22.32 -11.26
C ASP A 87 -19.51 22.84 -10.82
N LYS A 88 -19.46 23.84 -9.92
CA LYS A 88 -18.20 24.37 -9.38
C LYS A 88 -17.47 23.36 -8.51
N VAL A 89 -18.20 22.64 -7.66
CA VAL A 89 -17.64 21.61 -6.78
C VAL A 89 -17.16 20.41 -7.62
N GLU A 90 -17.95 20.01 -8.62
CA GLU A 90 -17.56 18.95 -9.55
C GLU A 90 -16.33 19.33 -10.39
N THR A 91 -16.24 20.59 -10.81
CA THR A 91 -15.07 21.11 -11.52
C THR A 91 -13.82 21.04 -10.65
N ILE A 92 -13.88 21.49 -9.39
CA ILE A 92 -12.74 21.41 -8.46
C ILE A 92 -12.33 19.95 -8.24
N LYS A 93 -13.30 19.05 -8.04
CA LYS A 93 -13.04 17.61 -7.92
C LYS A 93 -12.32 17.08 -9.16
N THR A 94 -12.79 17.44 -10.35
CA THR A 94 -12.20 17.01 -11.63
C THR A 94 -10.79 17.56 -11.82
N ILE A 95 -10.54 18.81 -11.44
CA ILE A 95 -9.20 19.42 -11.52
C ILE A 95 -8.22 18.69 -10.60
N LEU A 96 -8.59 18.43 -9.35
CA LEU A 96 -7.72 17.77 -8.38
C LEU A 96 -7.39 16.32 -8.77
N THR A 97 -8.30 15.61 -9.45
CA THR A 97 -8.06 14.25 -9.94
C THR A 97 -7.43 14.20 -11.33
N SER A 98 -7.29 15.35 -12.01
CA SER A 98 -6.81 15.39 -13.38
C SER A 98 -5.32 15.05 -13.49
N ARG A 99 -4.96 14.38 -14.59
CA ARG A 99 -3.56 14.07 -14.91
C ARG A 99 -2.69 15.32 -14.97
N THR A 100 -3.18 16.40 -15.58
CA THR A 100 -2.43 17.65 -15.75
C THR A 100 -2.09 18.29 -14.40
N HIS A 101 -3.00 18.23 -13.43
CA HIS A 101 -2.73 18.70 -12.07
C HIS A 101 -1.65 17.85 -11.39
N ASN A 102 -1.80 16.51 -11.42
CA ASN A 102 -0.83 15.59 -10.83
C ASN A 102 0.55 15.72 -11.48
N GLU A 103 0.62 15.91 -12.80
CA GLU A 103 1.87 16.14 -13.53
C GLU A 103 2.57 17.40 -13.04
N LYS A 104 1.82 18.50 -12.83
CA LYS A 104 2.38 19.73 -12.25
C LYS A 104 2.90 19.48 -10.84
N VAL A 105 2.14 18.81 -9.99
CA VAL A 105 2.57 18.49 -8.60
C VAL A 105 3.86 17.66 -8.59
N VAL A 106 3.92 16.59 -9.40
CA VAL A 106 5.11 15.75 -9.52
C VAL A 106 6.31 16.54 -10.03
N LYS A 107 6.10 17.47 -10.96
CA LYS A 107 7.16 18.33 -11.50
C LYS A 107 7.71 19.30 -10.46
N GLU A 108 6.85 19.97 -9.70
CA GLU A 108 7.23 20.93 -8.66
C GLU A 108 7.97 20.24 -7.51
N LEU A 109 7.51 19.05 -7.09
CA LEU A 109 8.15 18.26 -6.04
C LEU A 109 9.34 17.42 -6.54
N GLN A 110 9.58 17.39 -7.85
CA GLN A 110 10.64 16.59 -8.47
C GLN A 110 10.62 15.11 -8.07
N TYR A 111 9.44 14.52 -7.87
CA TYR A 111 9.27 13.11 -7.44
C TYR A 111 9.69 12.07 -8.48
N TYR A 112 10.17 12.50 -9.65
CA TYR A 112 10.83 11.63 -10.63
C TYR A 112 12.31 11.35 -10.29
N LEU A 113 12.86 11.97 -9.24
CA LEU A 113 14.21 11.73 -8.71
C LEU A 113 14.15 10.97 -7.40
N GLU A 114 14.79 9.80 -7.36
CA GLU A 114 14.94 9.01 -6.14
C GLU A 114 16.28 9.28 -5.47
N TYR A 115 16.25 9.70 -4.20
CA TYR A 115 17.44 9.90 -3.39
C TYR A 115 17.64 8.68 -2.51
N LEU A 116 18.52 7.77 -2.93
CA LEU A 116 18.76 6.51 -2.24
C LEU A 116 20.08 6.55 -1.46
N LYS A 117 20.05 6.10 -0.21
CA LYS A 117 21.24 5.90 0.62
C LYS A 117 21.43 4.42 0.91
N ASP A 118 22.67 3.94 0.81
CA ASP A 118 23.02 2.58 1.24
C ASP A 118 22.76 2.43 2.76
N GLY A 119 21.70 1.69 3.09
CA GLY A 119 21.38 1.27 4.46
C GLY A 119 22.01 -0.07 4.81
N ARG A 120 21.69 -0.61 6.00
CA ARG A 120 22.25 -1.89 6.46
C ARG A 120 21.73 -3.11 5.69
N PHE A 121 20.50 -3.05 5.20
CA PHE A 121 19.82 -4.19 4.57
C PHE A 121 19.28 -3.88 3.17
N ARG A 122 19.08 -2.59 2.85
CA ARG A 122 18.57 -2.11 1.56
C ARG A 122 18.97 -0.65 1.34
N MET A 123 18.74 -0.17 0.13
CA MET A 123 18.75 1.26 -0.15
C MET A 123 17.51 1.91 0.51
N GLU A 124 17.73 2.96 1.28
CA GLU A 124 16.68 3.72 1.96
C GLU A 124 16.46 5.05 1.24
N ASP A 125 15.19 5.40 1.01
CA ASP A 125 14.83 6.72 0.48
C ASP A 125 15.10 7.81 1.53
N VAL A 126 15.90 8.80 1.12
CA VAL A 126 16.33 9.95 1.92
C VAL A 126 15.91 11.29 1.29
N TYR A 127 14.87 11.29 0.46
CA TYR A 127 14.28 12.51 -0.11
C TYR A 127 14.08 13.60 0.95
N GLY A 128 14.55 14.82 0.64
CA GLY A 128 14.47 15.99 1.52
C GLY A 128 15.46 16.00 2.72
N LYS A 129 16.24 14.93 2.93
CA LYS A 129 17.23 14.84 4.01
C LYS A 129 18.69 14.90 3.53
N THR A 130 18.90 15.15 2.24
CA THR A 130 20.23 15.23 1.62
C THR A 130 20.81 16.65 1.69
N PRO A 131 22.13 16.80 1.88
CA PRO A 131 22.80 18.12 1.92
C PRO A 131 23.06 18.70 0.51
N PHE A 132 22.46 18.12 -0.53
CA PHE A 132 22.62 18.53 -1.93
C PHE A 132 21.32 18.32 -2.68
N THR A 133 21.19 18.99 -3.83
CA THR A 133 20.06 18.88 -4.75
C THR A 133 20.58 18.56 -6.14
N VAL A 134 19.95 17.59 -6.80
CA VAL A 134 20.25 17.25 -8.19
C VAL A 134 19.32 18.05 -9.10
N ILE A 135 19.91 18.81 -10.02
CA ILE A 135 19.17 19.55 -11.04
C ILE A 135 19.35 18.80 -12.36
N LEU A 136 18.24 18.32 -12.91
CA LEU A 136 18.24 17.61 -14.18
C LEU A 136 18.00 18.56 -15.35
N ASP A 137 18.75 18.38 -16.43
CA ASP A 137 18.46 19.03 -17.72
C ASP A 137 17.41 18.22 -18.47
N THR A 138 16.18 18.74 -18.53
CA THR A 138 15.05 18.09 -19.19
C THR A 138 15.13 18.11 -20.72
N ASN A 139 16.06 18.86 -21.32
CA ASN A 139 16.20 18.96 -22.77
C ASN A 139 17.11 17.87 -23.35
N ALA A 140 17.87 17.18 -22.50
CA ALA A 140 18.77 16.10 -22.89
C ALA A 140 18.11 14.73 -22.70
N TYR A 141 18.58 13.73 -23.44
CA TYR A 141 18.20 12.34 -23.21
C TYR A 141 18.76 11.87 -21.86
N GLN A 142 17.88 11.36 -21.00
CA GLN A 142 18.23 10.86 -19.67
C GLN A 142 18.09 9.34 -19.61
N ILE A 143 18.97 8.70 -18.84
CA ILE A 143 18.93 7.27 -18.60
C ILE A 143 17.93 7.00 -17.47
N ILE A 144 16.94 6.15 -17.72
CA ILE A 144 15.88 5.82 -16.76
C ILE A 144 16.28 4.55 -15.99
N ASN A 145 15.99 4.50 -14.69
CA ASN A 145 16.24 3.35 -13.81
C ASN A 145 17.72 2.93 -13.70
N VAL A 146 18.65 3.85 -13.93
CA VAL A 146 20.08 3.59 -13.70
C VAL A 146 20.56 4.44 -12.52
N PRO A 147 20.94 3.81 -11.39
CA PRO A 147 21.37 4.55 -10.22
C PRO A 147 22.75 5.18 -10.46
N ILE A 148 22.88 6.45 -10.10
CA ILE A 148 24.15 7.19 -10.13
C ILE A 148 24.70 7.22 -8.70
N LYS A 149 25.91 6.68 -8.51
CA LYS A 149 26.52 6.60 -7.18
C LYS A 149 27.38 7.82 -6.90
N LEU A 150 26.94 8.68 -5.98
CA LEU A 150 27.73 9.81 -5.51
C LEU A 150 28.63 9.39 -4.34
N SER A 151 29.94 9.63 -4.45
CA SER A 151 30.90 9.38 -3.36
C SER A 151 31.53 10.69 -2.90
N PHE A 152 31.21 11.11 -1.68
CA PHE A 152 31.78 12.30 -1.05
C PHE A 152 33.13 11.96 -0.41
N LYS A 153 34.23 12.51 -0.93
CA LYS A 153 35.59 12.23 -0.42
C LYS A 153 36.02 13.17 0.71
N ASN A 154 35.48 14.39 0.77
CA ASN A 154 35.71 15.37 1.85
C ASN A 154 34.65 16.49 1.72
N ASN A 155 34.52 17.35 2.75
CA ASN A 155 33.44 18.33 2.95
C ASN A 155 33.09 19.24 1.75
N ASP A 156 33.96 19.36 0.74
CA ASP A 156 33.79 20.28 -0.40
C ASP A 156 34.02 19.65 -1.78
N ASN A 157 34.25 18.34 -1.92
CA ASN A 157 34.53 17.72 -3.23
C ASN A 157 33.65 16.50 -3.53
N VAL A 158 32.86 16.60 -4.60
CA VAL A 158 31.99 15.53 -5.13
C VAL A 158 32.64 14.93 -6.38
N THR A 159 32.85 13.61 -6.38
CA THR A 159 33.15 12.84 -7.59
C THR A 159 31.91 12.04 -7.97
N VAL A 160 31.43 12.25 -9.19
CA VAL A 160 30.30 11.55 -9.84
C VAL A 160 30.77 10.24 -10.44
#